data_AF-A0A392TYX3-F1
#
_entry.id   AF-A0A392TYX3-F1
#
_cell.length_a   1.000
_cell.length_b   1.000
_cell.length_c   1.000
_cell.angle_alpha   90.00
_cell.angle_beta   90.00
_cell.angle_gamma   90.00
#
_symmetry.space_group_name_H-M   'P 1'
#
loop_
_entity.id
_entity.type
_entity.pdbx_description
1 polymer ?
#
loop_
_entity_poly.entity_id
_entity_poly.type
_entity_poly.pdbx_seq_one_letter_code
_entity_poly.pdbx_strand_id
1 'polypeptide(L)' 'RRHPKTEATLEAIIQRENEPLRKYIERFTQAAVEVKTDDKMKLYLLERGLRSGSDFKKAVGIERVSSLDAFLDKAQ' A
#
# COMPACT_ATOMS: atom_id res chain seq x y z
N ARG A 1 -18.25 -3.31 -20.79
CA ARG A 1 -18.46 -3.56 -19.34
C ARG A 1 -17.08 -3.57 -18.70
N ARG A 2 -16.70 -2.56 -17.92
CA ARG A 2 -15.43 -2.60 -17.16
C ARG A 2 -15.63 -3.58 -16.00
N HIS A 3 -14.74 -4.55 -15.85
CA HIS A 3 -14.76 -5.41 -14.67
C HIS A 3 -14.52 -4.54 -13.42
N PRO A 4 -15.24 -4.77 -12.31
CA PRO A 4 -14.93 -4.12 -11.04
C PRO A 4 -13.48 -4.40 -10.68
N LYS A 5 -12.72 -3.38 -10.25
CA LYS A 5 -11.40 -3.60 -9.66
C LYS A 5 -11.58 -4.36 -8.34
N THR A 6 -10.72 -5.34 -8.12
CA THR A 6 -10.76 -6.26 -6.97
C THR A 6 -9.53 -6.09 -6.09
N GLU A 7 -9.50 -6.74 -4.92
CA GLU A 7 -8.31 -6.82 -4.07
C GLU A 7 -7.07 -7.32 -4.84
N ALA A 8 -7.24 -8.22 -5.80
CA ALA A 8 -6.15 -8.69 -6.67
C ALA A 8 -5.51 -7.54 -7.49
N THR A 9 -6.26 -6.48 -7.79
CA THR A 9 -5.71 -5.28 -8.44
C THR A 9 -4.75 -4.54 -7.51
N LEU A 10 -5.05 -4.48 -6.21
CA LEU A 10 -4.16 -3.87 -5.22
C LEU A 10 -2.98 -4.77 -4.89
N GLU A 11 -3.18 -6.09 -4.80
CA GLU A 11 -2.12 -7.06 -4.55
C GLU A 11 -1.04 -7.05 -5.64
N ALA A 12 -1.42 -6.77 -6.90
CA ALA A 12 -0.48 -6.63 -8.01
C ALA A 12 0.38 -5.35 -7.94
N ILE A 13 0.03 -4.38 -7.08
CA ILE A 13 0.78 -3.14 -6.90
C ILE A 13 1.87 -3.38 -5.87
N ILE A 14 3.07 -3.67 -6.35
CA ILE A 14 4.29 -3.78 -5.54
C ILE A 14 5.22 -2.59 -5.79
N GLN A 15 6.03 -2.24 -4.78
CA GLN A 15 7.09 -1.24 -4.89
C GLN A 15 8.23 -1.81 -5.72
N ARG A 16 8.60 -1.13 -6.81
CA ARG A 16 9.68 -1.56 -7.71
C ARG A 16 11.05 -1.23 -7.12
N GLU A 17 12.09 -1.89 -7.62
CA GLU A 17 13.47 -1.77 -7.10
C GLU A 17 13.96 -0.31 -7.00
N ASN A 18 13.75 0.49 -8.04
CA ASN A 18 14.20 1.89 -8.11
C ASN A 18 13.05 2.89 -7.94
N GLU A 19 11.95 2.48 -7.31
CA GLU A 19 10.79 3.33 -7.12
C GLU A 19 10.81 3.98 -5.73
N PRO A 20 10.78 5.33 -5.66
CA PRO A 20 10.63 6.03 -4.39
C PRO A 20 9.33 5.63 -3.69
N LEU A 21 9.37 5.54 -2.35
CA LEU A 21 8.22 5.16 -1.52
C LEU A 21 6.97 5.97 -1.87
N ARG A 22 7.12 7.29 -2.03
CA ARG A 22 6.03 8.20 -2.42
C ARG A 22 5.36 7.78 -3.73
N LYS A 23 6.12 7.39 -4.76
CA LYS A 23 5.57 6.98 -6.06
C LYS A 23 4.79 5.68 -5.97
N TYR A 24 5.27 4.75 -5.15
CA TYR A 24 4.55 3.53 -4.85
C TYR A 24 3.21 3.81 -4.15
N ILE A 25 3.21 4.64 -3.10
CA ILE A 25 2.01 5.03 -2.35
C ILE A 25 0.99 5.74 -3.26
N GLU A 26 1.45 6.64 -4.14
CA GLU A 26 0.60 7.33 -5.13
C GLU A 26 -0.12 6.33 -6.03
N ARG A 27 0.58 5.32 -6.59
CA ARG A 27 -0.04 4.29 -7.44
C ARG A 27 -1.05 3.44 -6.66
N PHE A 28 -0.71 3.05 -5.44
CA PHE A 28 -1.58 2.21 -4.61
C PHE A 28 -2.87 2.95 -4.23
N THR A 29 -2.75 4.16 -3.68
CA THR A 29 -3.90 4.96 -3.23
C THR A 29 -4.84 5.31 -4.38
N GLN A 30 -4.31 5.63 -5.56
CA GLN A 30 -5.11 5.85 -6.77
C GLN A 30 -5.94 4.61 -7.15
N ALA A 31 -5.37 3.41 -7.06
CA ALA A 31 -6.10 2.18 -7.34
C ALA A 31 -7.10 1.83 -6.22
N ALA A 32 -6.75 2.11 -4.96
CA ALA A 32 -7.55 1.77 -3.79
C ALA A 32 -8.90 2.50 -3.73
N VAL A 33 -9.01 3.70 -4.31
CA VAL A 33 -10.27 4.46 -4.42
C VAL A 33 -11.33 3.70 -5.23
N GLU A 34 -10.91 2.88 -6.20
CA GLU A 34 -11.83 2.14 -7.07
C GLU A 34 -12.15 0.72 -6.59
N VAL A 35 -11.49 0.24 -5.52
CA VAL A 35 -11.65 -1.12 -4.99
C VAL A 35 -12.54 -1.08 -3.74
N LYS A 36 -13.66 -1.78 -3.80
CA LYS A 36 -14.59 -1.95 -2.68
C LYS A 36 -14.09 -3.05 -1.74
N THR A 37 -13.21 -2.67 -0.81
CA THR A 37 -12.71 -3.51 0.29
C THR A 37 -12.56 -2.66 1.55
N ASP A 38 -12.46 -3.31 2.72
CA ASP A 38 -12.22 -2.61 3.98
C ASP A 38 -10.81 -1.99 4.05
N ASP A 39 -10.65 -0.99 4.91
CA ASP A 39 -9.40 -0.24 5.02
C ASP A 39 -8.27 -1.04 5.68
N LYS A 40 -8.60 -2.05 6.49
CA LYS A 40 -7.58 -2.95 7.07
C LYS A 40 -6.95 -3.81 5.97
N MET A 41 -7.74 -4.27 5.03
CA MET A 41 -7.29 -5.01 3.86
C MET A 41 -6.44 -4.12 2.94
N LYS A 42 -6.85 -2.87 2.71
CA LYS A 42 -6.03 -1.91 1.95
C LYS A 42 -4.69 -1.68 2.63
N LEU A 43 -4.69 -1.47 3.95
CA LEU A 43 -3.47 -1.26 4.72
C LEU A 43 -2.55 -2.48 4.65
N TYR A 44 -3.11 -3.68 4.84
CA TYR A 44 -2.39 -4.94 4.71
C TYR A 44 -1.73 -5.09 3.32
N LEU A 45 -2.47 -4.82 2.24
CA LEU A 45 -1.96 -4.93 0.88
C LEU A 45 -0.89 -3.86 0.58
N LEU A 46 -1.06 -2.64 1.11
CA LEU A 46 -0.09 -1.56 1.00
C LEU A 46 1.24 -1.92 1.69
N GLU A 47 1.20 -2.45 2.90
CA GLU A 47 2.40 -2.92 3.62
C GLU A 47 3.05 -4.12 2.92
N ARG A 48 2.24 -5.08 2.48
CA ARG A 48 2.72 -6.29 1.81
C ARG A 48 3.48 -5.96 0.53
N GLY A 49 2.97 -5.00 -0.26
CA GLY A 49 3.57 -4.57 -1.52
C GLY A 49 4.86 -3.75 -1.37
N LEU A 50 5.24 -3.31 -0.16
CA LEU A 50 6.53 -2.65 0.07
C LEU A 50 7.71 -3.55 -0.31
N ARG A 51 8.78 -2.95 -0.83
CA ARG A 51 10.00 -3.67 -1.18
C ARG A 51 10.59 -4.34 0.06
N SER A 52 10.89 -5.64 -0.05
CA SER A 52 11.54 -6.41 1.01
C SER A 52 12.86 -5.79 1.42
N GLY A 53 13.11 -5.75 2.74
CA GLY A 53 14.36 -5.22 3.28
C GLY A 53 14.49 -3.69 3.31
N SER A 54 13.51 -2.94 2.79
CA SER A 54 13.48 -1.49 2.96
C SER A 54 13.31 -1.12 4.44
N ASP A 55 14.00 -0.07 4.88
CA ASP A 55 13.95 0.36 6.28
C ASP A 55 12.55 0.80 6.68
N PHE A 56 11.80 1.40 5.75
CA PHE A 56 10.41 1.73 5.96
C PHE A 56 9.54 0.48 6.23
N LYS A 57 9.71 -0.60 5.44
CA LYS A 57 8.98 -1.87 5.69
C LYS A 57 9.32 -2.47 7.06
N LYS A 58 10.57 -2.34 7.51
CA LYS A 58 10.97 -2.76 8.87
C LYS A 58 10.27 -1.91 9.94
N ALA A 59 10.26 -0.58 9.77
CA ALA A 59 9.66 0.35 10.72
C ALA A 59 8.16 0.10 10.92
N VAL A 60 7.39 -0.02 9.83
CA VAL A 60 5.94 -0.31 9.92
C VAL A 60 5.63 -1.73 10.42
N GLY A 61 6.56 -2.68 10.26
CA GLY A 61 6.44 -4.01 10.84
C GLY A 61 6.67 -4.06 12.35
N ILE A 62 7.45 -3.12 12.90
CA ILE A 62 7.72 -2.98 14.33
C ILE A 62 6.61 -2.15 14.99
N GLU A 63 6.35 -0.96 14.45
CA GLU A 63 5.25 -0.10 14.88
C GLU A 63 4.04 -0.34 13.99
N ARG A 64 3.15 -1.24 14.45
CA ARG A 64 1.87 -1.46 13.76
C ARG A 64 1.13 -0.15 13.58
N VAL A 65 0.89 0.20 12.32
CA VAL A 65 -0.02 1.27 11.95
C VAL A 65 -1.46 0.75 12.01
N SER A 66 -2.38 1.58 12.48
CA SER A 66 -3.79 1.23 12.69
C SER A 66 -4.71 1.79 11.60
N SER A 67 -4.22 2.68 10.76
CA SER A 67 -4.96 3.34 9.69
C SER A 67 -4.07 3.69 8.51
N LEU A 68 -4.70 3.96 7.36
CA LEU A 68 -4.00 4.45 6.17
C LEU A 68 -3.33 5.80 6.45
N ASP A 69 -4.01 6.71 7.16
CA ASP A 69 -3.47 8.02 7.48
C ASP A 69 -2.19 7.92 8.33
N ALA A 70 -2.18 7.07 9.36
CA ALA A 70 -0.99 6.87 10.20
C ALA A 70 0.19 6.28 9.41
N PHE A 71 -0.09 5.45 8.39
CA PHE A 71 0.94 4.95 7.48
C PHE A 71 1.49 6.08 6.58
N LEU A 72 0.62 6.93 6.05
CA LEU A 72 1.01 8.06 5.19
C LEU A 72 1.82 9.11 5.95
N ASP A 73 1.46 9.39 7.21
CA ASP A 73 2.21 10.30 8.09
C ASP A 73 3.64 9.81 8.34
N LYS A 74 3.83 8.51 8.52
CA LYS A 74 5.17 7.90 8.65
C LYS A 74 5.98 7.95 7.37
N ALA A 75 5.33 8.06 6.21
CA ALA A 75 5.98 8.06 4.90
C ALA A 75 6.43 9.46 4.42
N GLN A 76 6.15 10.52 5.19
CA GLN A 76 6.66 11.89 4.97
C GLN A 76 8.12 12.03 5.42
#